data_AF-A0A0Q9QYP3-F1
#
_entry.id   AF-A0A0Q9QYP3-F1
#
_cell.length_a   1.000
_cell.length_b   1.000
_cell.length_c   1.000
_cell.angle_alpha   90.00
_cell.angle_beta   90.00
_cell.angle_gamma   90.00
#
_symmetry.space_group_name_H-M   'P 1'
#
loop_
_entity.id
_entity.type
_entity.pdbx_description
1 polymer ?
#
loop_
_entity_poly.entity_id
_entity_poly.type
_entity_poly.pdbx_seq_one_letter_code
_entity_poly.pdbx_strand_id
1 'polypeptide(L)'
;MGSMTSHALSQSVHPIQAGGSASTLPPVGEALQYVNPEGIRVIAVHDRDGMWGVIKVSPRGAVTHWNWDADLLMADMNGALECTVIPAAA
;
A
#
# COMPACT_ATOMS: atom_id res chain seq x y z
N MET A 1 32.92 -9.14 -14.13
CA MET A 1 32.15 -8.88 -12.90
C MET A 1 31.52 -7.50 -13.02
N GLY A 2 30.26 -7.43 -13.45
CA GLY A 2 29.52 -6.17 -13.57
C GLY A 2 28.74 -5.93 -12.28
N SER A 3 29.07 -4.86 -11.57
CA SER A 3 28.29 -4.41 -10.41
C SER A 3 26.91 -3.96 -10.89
N MET A 4 25.87 -4.73 -10.57
CA MET A 4 24.50 -4.21 -10.56
C MET A 4 24.38 -3.26 -9.37
N THR A 5 24.43 -1.95 -9.63
CA THR A 5 23.95 -0.95 -8.69
C THR A 5 22.44 -1.11 -8.57
N SER A 6 22.01 -1.90 -7.60
CA SER A 6 20.62 -1.88 -7.14
C SER A 6 20.32 -0.45 -6.65
N HIS A 7 19.59 0.33 -7.44
CA HIS A 7 18.87 1.49 -6.91
C HIS A 7 17.85 0.92 -5.93
N ALA A 8 18.26 0.77 -4.66
CA ALA A 8 17.34 0.47 -3.60
C ALA A 8 16.42 1.68 -3.47
N LEU A 9 15.25 1.61 -4.13
CA LEU A 9 14.10 2.42 -3.74
C LEU A 9 13.98 2.23 -2.24
N SER A 10 14.17 3.30 -1.46
CA SER A 10 14.17 3.25 -0.01
C SER A 10 12.74 2.92 0.46
N GLN A 11 12.41 1.63 0.47
CA GLN A 11 11.15 1.10 0.94
C GLN A 11 11.18 1.14 2.47
N SER A 12 10.32 1.95 3.05
CA SER A 12 10.15 2.01 4.50
C SER A 12 9.01 1.08 4.90
N VAL A 13 9.32 0.08 5.72
CA VAL A 13 8.33 -0.84 6.31
C VAL A 13 7.90 -0.27 7.66
N HIS A 14 6.59 -0.13 7.85
CA HIS A 14 6.00 0.41 9.07
C HIS A 14 5.00 -0.59 9.67
N PRO A 15 5.01 -0.79 10.99
CA PRO A 15 3.92 -1.48 11.66
C PRO A 15 2.65 -0.64 11.54
N ILE A 16 1.53 -1.26 11.18
CA ILE A 16 0.24 -0.58 11.16
C ILE A 16 -0.27 -0.53 12.60
N GLN A 17 -0.38 0.67 13.15
CA GLN A 17 -1.00 0.82 14.47
C GLN A 17 -2.48 0.45 14.38
N ALA A 18 -2.94 -0.44 15.26
CA ALA A 18 -4.35 -0.73 15.41
C ALA A 18 -5.11 0.57 15.74
N GLY A 19 -6.11 0.91 14.91
CA GLY A 19 -6.80 2.20 15.00
C GLY A 19 -6.08 3.38 14.34
N GLY A 20 -5.17 3.12 13.39
CA GLY A 20 -4.56 4.15 12.56
C GLY A 20 -5.61 5.07 11.93
N SER A 21 -5.26 6.34 11.75
CA SER A 21 -6.12 7.37 11.16
C SER A 21 -5.73 7.60 9.69
N ALA A 22 -6.67 7.99 8.84
CA ALA A 22 -6.40 8.39 7.46
C ALA A 22 -5.26 9.44 7.34
N SER A 23 -5.04 10.23 8.38
CA SER A 23 -3.95 11.21 8.48
C SER A 23 -2.54 10.60 8.49
N THR A 24 -2.40 9.29 8.70
CA THR A 24 -1.09 8.60 8.65
C THR A 24 -0.80 7.96 7.30
N LEU A 25 -1.72 8.09 6.33
CA LEU A 25 -1.51 7.60 4.98
C LEU A 25 -0.50 8.49 4.22
N PRO A 26 0.29 7.91 3.32
CA PRO A 26 1.27 8.67 2.57
C PRO A 26 0.62 9.66 1.59
N PRO A 27 1.35 10.72 1.21
CA PRO A 27 0.85 11.77 0.33
C PRO A 27 0.55 11.27 -1.09
N VAL A 28 -0.12 12.13 -1.87
CA VAL A 28 -0.45 11.88 -3.28
C VAL A 28 0.79 11.49 -4.09
N GLY A 29 0.64 10.47 -4.94
CA GLY A 29 1.70 9.95 -5.80
C GLY A 29 2.55 8.85 -5.17
N GLU A 30 2.47 8.65 -3.86
CA GLU A 30 3.05 7.48 -3.20
C GLU A 30 2.08 6.30 -3.20
N ALA A 31 2.63 5.10 -3.05
CA ALA A 31 1.87 3.87 -2.94
C ALA A 31 2.10 3.15 -1.62
N LEU A 32 1.09 2.41 -1.19
CA LEU A 32 1.15 1.48 -0.07
C LEU A 32 1.07 0.06 -0.60
N GLN A 33 1.84 -0.83 0.03
CA GLN A 33 1.71 -2.26 -0.16
C GLN A 33 1.60 -2.96 1.20
N TYR A 34 0.61 -3.83 1.37
CA TYR A 34 0.43 -4.62 2.59
C TYR A 34 -0.28 -5.94 2.30
N VAL A 35 -0.40 -6.79 3.33
CA VAL A 35 -1.24 -7.99 3.31
C VAL A 35 -2.32 -7.82 4.38
N ASN A 36 -3.59 -7.85 3.98
CA ASN A 36 -4.70 -7.68 4.90
C ASN A 36 -4.94 -8.96 5.75
N PRO A 37 -5.80 -8.93 6.79
CA PRO A 37 -6.06 -10.08 7.64
C PRO A 37 -6.60 -11.32 6.91
N GLU A 38 -7.20 -11.14 5.73
CA GLU A 38 -7.70 -12.24 4.89
C GLU A 38 -6.59 -12.89 4.04
N GLY A 39 -5.34 -12.42 4.16
CA GLY A 39 -4.20 -12.88 3.37
C GLY A 39 -4.15 -12.31 1.94
N ILE A 40 -4.97 -11.30 1.64
CA ILE A 40 -4.98 -10.64 0.33
C ILE A 40 -3.84 -9.62 0.29
N ARG A 41 -3.00 -9.69 -0.75
CA ARG A 41 -2.00 -8.65 -1.01
C ARG A 41 -2.70 -7.45 -1.64
N VAL A 42 -2.47 -6.28 -1.07
CA VAL A 42 -3.05 -5.03 -1.54
C VAL A 42 -1.94 -4.08 -1.95
N ILE A 43 -2.11 -3.42 -3.09
CA ILE A 43 -1.31 -2.28 -3.53
C ILE A 43 -2.30 -1.12 -3.75
N ALA A 44 -2.10 -0.01 -3.03
CA ALA A 44 -2.95 1.16 -3.11
C ALA A 44 -2.10 2.37 -3.50
N VAL A 45 -2.50 3.12 -4.53
CA VAL A 45 -1.82 4.33 -4.99
C VAL A 45 -2.70 5.53 -4.70
N HIS A 46 -2.15 6.56 -4.07
CA HIS A 46 -2.90 7.77 -3.78
C HIS A 46 -2.99 8.65 -5.02
N ASP A 47 -4.19 8.74 -5.61
CA ASP A 47 -4.46 9.60 -6.76
C ASP A 47 -4.66 11.07 -6.33
N ARG A 48 -4.51 12.00 -7.27
CA ARG A 48 -4.68 13.45 -7.05
C ARG A 48 -6.09 13.86 -6.65
N ASP A 49 -7.08 13.02 -6.95
CA ASP A 49 -8.48 13.30 -6.65
C ASP A 49 -8.90 12.93 -5.21
N GLY A 50 -7.95 12.53 -4.36
CA GLY A 50 -8.20 12.12 -2.97
C GLY A 50 -8.77 10.70 -2.81
N MET A 51 -8.79 9.95 -3.91
CA MET A 51 -9.14 8.53 -3.95
C MET A 51 -7.87 7.67 -4.11
N TRP A 52 -7.97 6.42 -3.69
CA TRP A 52 -6.93 5.42 -3.82
C TRP A 52 -7.27 4.46 -4.93
N GLY A 53 -6.40 4.34 -5.93
CA GLY A 53 -6.44 3.24 -6.89
C GLY A 53 -5.90 1.97 -6.25
N VAL A 54 -6.74 0.95 -6.10
CA VAL A 54 -6.43 -0.24 -5.31
C VAL A 54 -6.43 -1.49 -6.18
N ILE A 55 -5.35 -2.26 -6.08
CA ILE A 55 -5.21 -3.59 -6.67
C ILE A 55 -5.17 -4.60 -5.54
N LYS A 56 -6.10 -5.56 -5.55
CA LYS A 56 -6.10 -6.71 -4.65
C LYS A 56 -5.70 -7.96 -5.41
N VAL A 57 -4.78 -8.73 -4.84
CA VAL A 57 -4.35 -10.03 -5.34
C VAL A 57 -4.65 -11.09 -4.28
N SER A 58 -5.61 -11.98 -4.57
CA SER A 58 -5.97 -13.04 -3.64
C SER A 58 -4.87 -14.10 -3.51
N PRO A 59 -4.87 -14.94 -2.46
CA PRO A 59 -3.92 -16.04 -2.33
C PRO A 59 -3.93 -17.03 -3.51
N ARG A 60 -5.02 -17.07 -4.27
CA ARG A 60 -5.16 -17.91 -5.47
C ARG A 60 -4.74 -17.20 -6.76
N GLY A 61 -4.23 -15.97 -6.67
CA GLY A 61 -3.75 -15.17 -7.80
C GLY A 61 -4.85 -14.42 -8.56
N ALA A 62 -6.08 -14.36 -8.05
CA ALA A 62 -7.12 -13.55 -8.67
C ALA A 62 -6.84 -12.06 -8.43
N VAL A 63 -6.94 -11.25 -9.48
CA VAL A 63 -6.65 -9.81 -9.45
C VAL A 63 -7.94 -9.02 -9.61
N THR A 64 -8.17 -8.04 -8.74
CA THR A 64 -9.32 -7.11 -8.84
C THR A 64 -8.88 -5.68 -8.60
N HIS A 65 -9.53 -4.74 -9.30
CA HIS A 65 -9.22 -3.32 -9.22
C HIS A 65 -10.41 -2.56 -8.60
N TRP A 66 -10.12 -1.61 -7.71
CA TRP A 66 -11.09 -0.81 -6.98
C TRP A 66 -10.61 0.63 -6.84
N ASN A 67 -11.55 1.53 -6.54
CA ASN A 67 -11.24 2.87 -6.05
C ASN A 67 -11.82 3.02 -4.65
N TRP A 68 -10.99 3.38 -3.68
CA TRP A 68 -11.39 3.54 -2.28
C TRP A 68 -11.13 4.96 -1.79
N ASP A 69 -11.96 5.45 -0.89
CA ASP A 69 -11.57 6.61 -0.08
C ASP A 69 -10.57 6.16 1.00
N ALA A 70 -10.03 7.13 1.73
CA ALA A 70 -9.05 6.87 2.79
C ALA A 70 -9.64 6.02 3.93
N ASP A 71 -10.92 6.14 4.24
CA ASP A 71 -11.56 5.41 5.33
C ASP A 71 -11.71 3.92 5.00
N LEU A 72 -12.11 3.59 3.76
CA LEU A 72 -12.17 2.22 3.27
C LEU A 72 -10.79 1.56 3.22
N LEU A 73 -9.76 2.29 2.82
CA LEU A 73 -8.39 1.78 2.85
C LEU A 73 -7.93 1.47 4.28
N MET A 74 -8.17 2.39 5.23
CA MET A 74 -7.82 2.17 6.63
C MET A 74 -8.61 1.03 7.26
N ALA A 75 -9.89 0.86 6.88
CA ALA A 75 -10.69 -0.27 7.33
C ALA A 75 -10.14 -1.61 6.84
N ASP A 76 -9.68 -1.71 5.58
CA ASP A 76 -9.05 -2.93 5.03
C ASP A 76 -7.66 -3.20 5.63
N MET A 77 -6.90 -2.14 5.90
CA MET A 77 -5.61 -2.23 6.60
C MET A 77 -5.76 -2.62 8.08
N ASN A 78 -6.94 -2.46 8.68
CA ASN A 78 -7.12 -2.72 10.11
C ASN A 78 -6.86 -4.20 10.44
N GLY A 79 -5.81 -4.45 11.23
CA GLY A 79 -5.34 -5.80 11.56
C GLY A 79 -4.28 -6.37 10.62
N ALA A 80 -3.91 -5.67 9.55
CA ALA A 80 -2.69 -5.96 8.81
C ALA A 80 -1.47 -5.69 9.70
N LEU A 81 -0.46 -6.55 9.62
CA LEU A 81 0.70 -6.50 10.53
C LEU A 81 1.73 -5.46 10.08
N GLU A 82 1.95 -5.33 8.77
CA GLU A 82 2.99 -4.50 8.18
C GLU A 82 2.47 -3.83 6.91
N CYS A 83 2.87 -2.58 6.69
CA CYS A 83 2.78 -1.92 5.39
C CYS A 83 4.16 -1.46 4.93
N THR A 84 4.33 -1.40 3.62
CA THR A 84 5.48 -0.80 2.96
C THR A 84 5.00 0.43 2.19
N VAL A 85 5.65 1.58 2.44
CA VAL A 85 5.47 2.77 1.61
C VAL A 85 6.44 2.69 0.44
N ILE A 86 5.90 2.82 -0.76
CA ILE A 86 6.65 2.85 -2.02
C ILE A 86 6.64 4.30 -2.51
N PRO A 87 7.78 5.01 -2.46
CA PRO A 87 7.84 6.40 -2.88
C PRO A 87 7.57 6.52 -4.37
N ALA A 88 7.04 7.68 -4.78
CA ALA A 88 6.93 8.04 -6.19
C ALA A 88 8.32 7.99 -6.85
N ALA A 89 8.40 7.49 -8.09
CA ALA A 89 9.64 7.56 -8.86
C ALA A 89 9.96 9.04 -9.16
N ALA A 90 11.17 9.47 -8.79
CA ALA A 90 11.67 10.83 -9.01
C ALA A 90 12.02 11.10 -10.49
#